data_AF-A0A1B1E009-F1
#
_entry.id   AF-A0A1B1E009-F1
#
_cell.length_a   1.000
_cell.length_b   1.000
_cell.length_c   1.000
_cell.angle_alpha   90.00
_cell.angle_beta   90.00
_cell.angle_gamma   90.00
#
_symmetry.space_group_name_H-M   'P 1'
#
loop_
_entity.id
_entity.type
_entity.pdbx_description
1 polymer ?
#
loop_
_entity_poly.entity_id
_entity_poly.type
_entity_poly.pdbx_seq_one_letter_code
_entity_poly.pdbx_strand_id
1 'polypeptide(L)'
;MTNCIFSNTEKKELQILKRHFRVTHPGVVQPDKVIYKRKRGKRVRQEIYLHGNYPNYFYERYWKRKKKCEEITPSGEVTQGEDEEVKEKKEPDKQCKAKERICKVVDVAETDKKQIIDDYRLTHVNNLMKGIFYGKDILDIGCNCGVTTFLLSLKYKCRIVNGIDIDYTLINNNITLLKFFIEFVLVYNSQNHIVPFFLRRRNLTQMQRDIFLEVHLLREAIKGEATEGEKSDVLGDKTRRDEKMSPTCEHVFPFNIYFSCSNIFDDVFQTAQSKYDVIICFSVLKWIHLNHGDAQVILFFDRIHSLLKEGGHFILEYHNEIKYKVKKCDRDYYTHETNLSYKNFDAIARGAYQNSSRMNLVERTIFDANWEEGPSGRKKGAGMFSRIVCIYQKV
;
A
#
# COMPACT_ATOMS: atom_id res chain seq x y z
N MET A 1 37.48 34.54 -6.82
CA MET A 1 36.12 34.04 -6.52
C MET A 1 35.43 33.74 -7.84
N THR A 2 35.57 32.51 -8.32
CA THR A 2 34.91 32.02 -9.54
C THR A 2 33.43 31.75 -9.21
N ASN A 3 32.56 32.68 -9.59
CA ASN A 3 31.12 32.44 -9.56
C ASN A 3 30.81 31.32 -10.55
N CYS A 4 30.58 30.11 -10.02
CA CYS A 4 30.15 28.97 -10.81
C CYS A 4 28.80 29.30 -11.43
N ILE A 5 28.75 29.42 -12.76
CA ILE A 5 27.55 29.73 -13.55
C ILE A 5 26.44 28.70 -13.27
N PHE A 6 26.81 27.46 -12.96
CA PHE A 6 25.87 26.39 -12.54
C PHE A 6 25.18 26.68 -11.20
N SER A 7 25.83 27.38 -10.26
CA SER A 7 25.27 27.66 -8.93
C SER A 7 24.06 28.60 -8.94
N ASN A 8 23.91 29.40 -10.01
CA ASN A 8 22.81 30.35 -10.17
C ASN A 8 21.63 29.77 -10.95
N THR A 9 21.88 28.89 -11.93
CA THR A 9 20.81 28.19 -12.69
C THR A 9 20.18 27.09 -11.83
N GLU A 10 20.99 26.30 -11.09
CA GLU A 10 20.53 25.29 -10.13
C GLU A 10 19.56 25.87 -9.08
N LYS A 11 19.69 27.14 -8.74
CA LYS A 11 18.83 27.76 -7.73
C LYS A 11 17.46 28.14 -8.27
N LYS A 12 17.32 28.57 -9.53
CA LYS A 12 16.02 29.05 -10.05
C LYS A 12 15.09 27.90 -10.40
N GLU A 13 15.54 26.93 -11.18
CA GLU A 13 14.71 25.77 -11.57
C GLU A 13 14.34 24.91 -10.37
N LEU A 14 15.28 24.69 -9.44
CA LEU A 14 15.02 24.00 -8.19
C LEU A 14 14.12 24.83 -7.25
N GLN A 15 14.20 26.17 -7.24
CA GLN A 15 13.26 27.00 -6.48
C GLN A 15 11.84 26.94 -7.06
N ILE A 16 11.70 26.88 -8.38
CA ILE A 16 10.42 26.73 -9.07
C ILE A 16 9.82 25.36 -8.72
N LEU A 17 10.57 24.27 -8.84
CA LEU A 17 10.19 22.94 -8.37
C LEU A 17 9.83 22.96 -6.87
N LYS A 18 10.65 23.62 -6.02
CA LYS A 18 10.41 23.74 -4.58
C LYS A 18 9.07 24.38 -4.22
N ARG A 19 8.53 25.26 -5.08
CA ARG A 19 7.22 25.92 -4.92
C ARG A 19 6.05 25.07 -5.45
N HIS A 20 6.28 24.22 -6.45
CA HIS A 20 5.25 23.37 -7.08
C HIS A 20 4.89 22.13 -6.24
N PHE A 21 5.78 21.66 -5.37
CA PHE A 21 5.55 20.50 -4.48
C PHE A 21 5.01 20.90 -3.10
N ARG A 22 4.10 21.87 -3.02
CA ARG A 22 3.35 22.12 -1.78
C ARG A 22 1.88 22.03 -2.10
N VAL A 23 1.19 21.08 -1.49
CA VAL A 23 -0.27 21.05 -1.52
C VAL A 23 -0.73 22.08 -0.51
N THR A 24 -1.11 23.25 -0.99
CA THR A 24 -1.83 24.24 -0.20
C THR A 24 -3.30 23.86 -0.19
N HIS A 25 -3.73 23.15 0.85
CA HIS A 25 -5.14 22.85 1.05
C HIS A 25 -5.76 23.96 1.93
N PRO A 26 -6.89 24.58 1.55
CA PRO A 26 -7.67 25.38 2.48
C PRO A 26 -8.28 24.44 3.53
N GLY A 27 -7.54 24.25 4.61
CA GLY A 27 -7.97 23.70 5.91
C GLY A 27 -8.73 22.38 5.94
N VAL A 28 -8.03 21.28 6.28
CA VAL A 28 -8.50 20.34 7.32
C VAL A 28 -7.29 19.76 8.09
N VAL A 29 -6.71 20.51 9.04
CA VAL A 29 -6.28 19.89 10.31
C VAL A 29 -7.30 20.30 11.34
N GLN A 30 -8.50 19.77 11.23
CA GLN A 30 -9.30 19.70 12.43
C GLN A 30 -9.59 18.22 12.64
N PRO A 31 -9.45 17.71 13.87
CA PRO A 31 -10.12 16.45 14.16
C PRO A 31 -11.56 16.62 13.70
N ASP A 32 -12.04 15.70 12.87
CA ASP A 32 -13.31 15.87 12.18
C ASP A 32 -14.46 16.14 13.16
N LYS A 33 -14.30 15.64 14.40
CA LYS A 33 -15.01 16.14 15.57
C LYS A 33 -14.08 16.26 16.78
N VAL A 34 -14.27 17.34 17.55
CA VAL A 34 -13.80 17.43 18.94
C VAL A 34 -14.95 17.04 19.86
N ILE A 35 -14.74 16.01 20.68
CA ILE A 35 -15.70 15.68 21.74
C ILE A 35 -15.10 15.97 23.11
N TYR A 36 -15.95 16.34 24.06
CA TYR A 36 -15.56 16.61 25.44
C TYR A 36 -16.11 15.51 26.34
N LYS A 37 -15.23 14.80 27.05
CA LYS A 37 -15.63 13.74 28.00
C LYS A 37 -15.27 14.10 29.42
N ARG A 38 -16.07 13.64 30.39
CA ARG A 38 -15.69 13.72 31.81
C ARG A 38 -14.84 12.50 32.18
N LYS A 39 -13.59 12.72 32.59
CA LYS A 39 -12.69 11.70 33.14
C LYS A 39 -12.25 12.14 34.52
N ARG A 40 -12.59 11.35 35.56
CA ARG A 40 -12.36 11.69 36.98
C ARG A 40 -12.85 13.11 37.33
N GLY A 41 -14.07 13.45 36.92
CA GLY A 41 -14.68 14.77 37.18
C GLY A 41 -14.18 15.92 36.29
N LYS A 42 -13.06 15.76 35.55
CA LYS A 42 -12.53 16.81 34.66
C LYS A 42 -12.99 16.64 33.22
N ARG A 43 -13.33 17.76 32.56
CA ARG A 43 -13.66 17.80 31.12
C ARG A 43 -12.37 17.67 30.31
N VAL A 44 -12.18 16.55 29.63
CA VAL A 44 -11.04 16.25 28.77
C VAL A 44 -11.48 16.43 27.32
N ARG A 45 -10.74 17.27 26.59
CA ARG A 45 -10.88 17.42 25.13
C ARG A 45 -10.30 16.17 24.48
N GLN A 46 -11.08 15.47 23.66
CA GLN A 46 -10.63 14.36 22.85
C GLN A 46 -10.83 14.71 21.37
N GLU A 47 -9.73 14.63 20.63
CA GLU A 47 -9.70 14.80 19.19
C GLU A 47 -9.98 13.43 18.54
N ILE A 48 -10.99 13.36 17.67
CA ILE A 48 -11.30 12.16 16.89
C ILE A 48 -10.86 12.40 15.46
N TYR A 49 -9.99 11.51 14.99
CA TYR A 49 -9.54 11.45 13.60
C TYR A 49 -10.37 10.36 12.93
N LEU A 50 -11.09 10.71 11.86
CA LEU A 50 -11.99 9.80 11.15
C LEU A 50 -11.31 8.69 10.38
N HIS A 51 -10.03 8.90 10.17
CA HIS A 51 -9.20 8.11 9.29
C HIS A 51 -8.30 7.33 10.23
N GLY A 52 -8.08 6.05 9.94
CA GLY A 52 -7.23 5.16 10.73
C GLY A 52 -5.75 5.52 10.71
N ASN A 53 -5.39 6.77 10.98
CA ASN A 53 -4.03 7.20 11.09
C ASN A 53 -3.44 6.57 12.36
N TYR A 54 -2.71 5.48 12.17
CA TYR A 54 -2.03 4.77 13.26
C TYR A 54 -0.70 5.46 13.55
N PRO A 55 -0.54 6.10 14.73
CA PRO A 55 0.76 6.59 15.15
C PRO A 55 1.76 5.42 15.12
N ASN A 56 2.92 5.62 14.49
CA ASN A 56 3.94 4.59 14.29
C ASN A 56 3.62 3.50 13.26
N TYR A 57 2.65 3.71 12.34
CA TYR A 57 2.36 2.75 11.26
C TYR A 57 3.62 2.25 10.55
N PHE A 58 4.54 3.16 10.21
CA PHE A 58 5.82 2.81 9.60
C PHE A 58 6.60 1.78 10.44
N TYR A 59 6.83 2.07 11.71
CA TYR A 59 7.61 1.19 12.59
C TYR A 59 6.91 -0.13 12.84
N GLU A 60 5.60 -0.12 13.08
CA GLU A 60 4.83 -1.34 13.33
C GLU A 60 4.75 -2.24 12.10
N ARG A 61 4.71 -1.67 10.90
CA ARG A 61 4.54 -2.44 9.66
C ARG A 61 5.87 -2.85 9.02
N TYR A 62 6.86 -1.96 8.98
CA TYR A 62 8.08 -2.16 8.21
C TYR A 62 9.34 -2.37 9.06
N TRP A 63 9.38 -1.83 10.28
CA TRP A 63 10.59 -1.89 11.12
C TRP A 63 10.58 -3.06 12.11
N LYS A 64 9.55 -3.13 12.96
CA LYS A 64 9.38 -4.18 13.99
C LYS A 64 9.06 -5.55 13.41
N ARG A 65 8.72 -5.59 12.12
CA ARG A 65 8.07 -6.72 11.46
C ARG A 65 8.55 -6.82 10.02
N LYS A 66 9.86 -6.93 9.83
CA LYS A 66 10.39 -7.36 8.54
C LYS A 66 9.89 -8.78 8.34
N LYS A 67 8.82 -8.91 7.57
CA LYS A 67 7.98 -10.11 7.46
C LYS A 67 8.13 -10.71 6.09
N LYS A 68 8.20 -12.05 6.04
CA LYS A 68 8.08 -12.84 4.83
C LYS A 68 6.79 -13.62 4.83
N CYS A 69 6.35 -13.96 3.63
CA CYS A 69 5.18 -14.77 3.40
C CYS A 69 5.63 -16.14 2.90
N GLU A 70 5.20 -17.20 3.59
CA GLU A 70 5.43 -18.59 3.20
C GLU A 70 4.08 -19.26 2.94
N GLU A 71 3.95 -19.86 1.75
CA GLU A 71 2.75 -20.62 1.38
C GLU A 71 2.73 -21.95 2.14
N ILE A 72 1.56 -22.31 2.66
CA ILE A 72 1.35 -23.63 3.26
C ILE A 72 0.84 -24.55 2.15
N THR A 73 1.67 -25.48 1.68
CA THR A 73 1.15 -26.63 0.93
C THR A 73 0.37 -27.53 1.89
N PRO A 74 -0.88 -27.93 1.57
CA PRO A 74 -1.59 -28.94 2.37
C PRO A 74 -0.79 -30.24 2.31
N SER A 75 -0.08 -30.59 3.38
CA SER A 75 0.50 -31.91 3.54
C SER A 75 -0.65 -32.90 3.64
N GLY A 76 -0.74 -33.81 2.67
CA GLY A 76 -1.72 -34.88 2.67
C GLY A 76 -1.57 -35.76 3.90
N GLU A 77 -2.65 -35.91 4.64
CA GLU A 77 -3.08 -37.12 5.35
C GLU A 77 -4.52 -36.86 5.80
N VAL A 78 -5.46 -37.23 4.94
CA VAL A 78 -6.86 -37.41 5.36
C VAL A 78 -6.90 -38.80 6.00
N THR A 79 -6.75 -38.86 7.31
CA THR A 79 -7.27 -40.00 8.05
C THR A 79 -8.79 -39.94 7.93
N GLN A 80 -9.35 -40.91 7.21
CA GLN A 80 -10.78 -41.17 7.18
C GLN A 80 -11.22 -41.47 8.61
N GLY A 81 -11.85 -40.50 9.25
CA GLY A 81 -12.79 -40.72 10.33
C GLY A 81 -14.18 -40.66 9.71
N GLU A 82 -14.82 -41.82 9.63
CA GLU A 82 -16.24 -41.95 9.34
C GLU A 82 -17.02 -41.11 10.37
N ASP A 83 -17.87 -40.21 9.90
CA ASP A 83 -19.16 -39.91 10.52
C ASP A 83 -20.01 -39.18 9.47
N GLU A 84 -20.98 -39.93 8.94
CA GLU A 84 -22.06 -39.43 8.12
C GLU A 84 -22.94 -38.47 8.94
N GLU A 85 -23.13 -37.23 8.47
CA GLU A 85 -24.47 -36.63 8.49
C GLU A 85 -24.55 -35.44 7.51
N VAL A 86 -25.37 -35.63 6.50
CA VAL A 86 -25.62 -34.72 5.37
C VAL A 86 -26.56 -33.60 5.81
N LYS A 87 -26.12 -32.34 5.70
CA LYS A 87 -27.03 -31.19 5.49
C LYS A 87 -26.49 -30.29 4.39
N GLU A 88 -27.29 -30.21 3.32
CA GLU A 88 -27.08 -29.49 2.06
C GLU A 88 -26.58 -28.06 2.28
N LYS A 89 -25.35 -27.78 1.81
CA LYS A 89 -24.87 -26.40 1.59
C LYS A 89 -24.95 -26.08 0.11
N LYS A 90 -25.66 -24.99 -0.19
CA LYS A 90 -25.92 -24.43 -1.52
C LYS A 90 -24.62 -24.31 -2.36
N GLU A 91 -24.74 -24.59 -3.64
CA GLU A 91 -23.68 -24.64 -4.66
C GLU A 91 -22.74 -23.41 -4.83
N PRO A 92 -23.06 -22.16 -4.43
CA PRO A 92 -22.13 -21.03 -4.65
C PRO A 92 -20.83 -21.14 -3.84
N ASP A 93 -20.83 -21.93 -2.76
CA ASP A 93 -19.75 -21.98 -1.76
C ASP A 93 -18.58 -22.90 -2.16
N LYS A 94 -18.77 -23.73 -3.21
CA LYS A 94 -17.71 -24.64 -3.72
C LYS A 94 -16.72 -23.94 -4.66
N GLN A 95 -17.16 -22.92 -5.41
CA GLN A 95 -16.31 -22.25 -6.41
C GLN A 95 -15.37 -21.20 -5.79
N CYS A 96 -15.75 -20.57 -4.66
CA CYS A 96 -14.89 -19.63 -3.95
C CYS A 96 -13.71 -20.31 -3.23
N LYS A 97 -13.87 -21.55 -2.74
CA LYS A 97 -12.81 -22.28 -2.01
C LYS A 97 -11.66 -22.76 -2.88
N ALA A 98 -11.86 -22.91 -4.19
CA ALA A 98 -10.82 -23.36 -5.12
C ALA A 98 -9.74 -22.30 -5.39
N LYS A 99 -9.99 -21.03 -5.03
CA LYS A 99 -9.12 -19.87 -5.26
C LYS A 99 -8.55 -19.28 -3.96
N GLU A 100 -8.64 -20.03 -2.86
CA GLU A 100 -8.21 -19.60 -1.54
C GLU A 100 -6.85 -20.21 -1.19
N ARG A 101 -5.89 -19.35 -0.82
CA ARG A 101 -4.57 -19.72 -0.29
C ARG A 101 -4.40 -19.24 1.13
N ILE A 102 -3.65 -20.00 1.92
CA ILE A 102 -3.26 -19.63 3.28
C ILE A 102 -1.76 -19.42 3.30
N CYS A 103 -1.37 -18.23 3.75
CA CYS A 103 0.02 -17.83 3.86
C CYS A 103 0.34 -17.50 5.31
N LYS A 104 1.43 -18.08 5.83
CA LYS A 104 1.98 -17.69 7.13
C LYS A 104 2.79 -16.43 6.95
N VAL A 105 2.60 -15.50 7.87
CA VAL A 105 3.41 -14.29 7.94
C VAL A 105 4.45 -14.46 9.03
N VAL A 106 5.66 -14.84 8.62
CA VAL A 106 6.79 -15.13 9.51
C VAL A 106 7.69 -13.91 9.63
N ASP A 107 8.29 -13.73 10.80
CA ASP A 107 9.32 -12.71 10.99
C ASP A 107 10.63 -13.20 10.33
N VAL A 108 11.33 -12.29 9.67
CA VAL A 108 12.60 -12.62 9.01
C VAL A 108 13.68 -12.73 10.07
N ALA A 109 14.28 -13.90 10.20
CA ALA A 109 15.40 -14.14 11.11
C ALA A 109 16.49 -13.06 10.96
N GLU A 110 17.01 -12.58 12.08
CA GLU A 110 18.14 -11.65 12.10
C GLU A 110 19.36 -12.37 11.51
N THR A 111 19.81 -11.90 10.35
CA THR A 111 21.05 -12.35 9.70
C THR A 111 22.08 -11.23 9.79
N ASP A 112 23.37 -11.54 9.70
CA ASP A 112 24.45 -10.53 9.67
C ASP A 112 24.32 -9.52 8.51
N LYS A 113 23.49 -9.82 7.51
CA LYS A 113 23.14 -8.88 6.42
C LYS A 113 22.01 -7.94 6.84
N LYS A 114 22.22 -6.64 6.66
CA LYS A 114 21.19 -5.61 6.88
C LYS A 114 19.97 -5.90 6.01
N GLN A 115 18.85 -6.23 6.65
CA GLN A 115 17.61 -6.54 5.94
C GLN A 115 17.08 -5.28 5.22
N ILE A 116 16.67 -5.43 3.96
CA ILE A 116 16.13 -4.34 3.14
C ILE A 116 14.62 -4.20 3.41
N ILE A 117 14.10 -2.97 3.33
CA ILE A 117 12.66 -2.70 3.47
C ILE A 117 11.84 -3.41 2.39
N ASP A 118 10.71 -3.99 2.81
CA ASP A 118 9.78 -4.68 1.90
C ASP A 118 8.33 -4.62 2.41
N ASP A 119 7.37 -4.92 1.53
CA ASP A 119 5.97 -5.16 1.87
C ASP A 119 5.56 -6.55 1.38
N TYR A 120 5.32 -7.47 2.33
CA TYR A 120 5.00 -8.86 2.02
C TYR A 120 3.76 -9.00 1.13
N ARG A 121 2.81 -8.05 1.17
CA ARG A 121 1.60 -8.11 0.34
C ARG A 121 1.95 -7.84 -1.12
N LEU A 122 2.77 -6.82 -1.38
CA LEU A 122 3.25 -6.53 -2.73
C LEU A 122 4.12 -7.68 -3.26
N THR A 123 5.03 -8.20 -2.43
CA THR A 123 5.92 -9.30 -2.82
C THR A 123 5.11 -10.55 -3.15
N HIS A 124 4.13 -10.89 -2.30
CA HIS A 124 3.22 -12.01 -2.52
C HIS A 124 2.44 -11.87 -3.83
N VAL A 125 1.80 -10.72 -4.05
CA VAL A 125 1.01 -10.50 -5.28
C VAL A 125 1.89 -10.55 -6.53
N ASN A 126 3.10 -9.98 -6.48
CA ASN A 126 4.03 -10.06 -7.60
C ASN A 126 4.55 -11.48 -7.85
N ASN A 127 4.67 -12.31 -6.81
CA ASN A 127 5.07 -13.72 -6.97
C ASN A 127 3.95 -14.56 -7.60
N LEU A 128 2.71 -14.32 -7.19
CA LEU A 128 1.53 -14.98 -7.78
C LEU A 128 1.33 -14.60 -9.25
N MET A 129 1.49 -13.31 -9.56
CA MET A 129 1.28 -12.75 -10.89
C MET A 129 2.52 -11.98 -11.32
N LYS A 130 3.51 -12.72 -11.84
CA LYS A 130 4.81 -12.17 -12.22
C LYS A 130 4.65 -10.99 -13.19
N GLY A 131 5.17 -9.83 -12.80
CA GLY A 131 5.12 -8.63 -13.63
C GLY A 131 3.80 -7.85 -13.56
N ILE A 132 2.88 -8.18 -12.64
CA ILE A 132 1.60 -7.46 -12.46
C ILE A 132 1.79 -5.95 -12.27
N PHE A 133 2.91 -5.51 -11.69
CA PHE A 133 3.22 -4.11 -11.45
C PHE A 133 4.19 -3.49 -12.48
N TYR A 134 4.99 -4.31 -13.17
CA TYR A 134 6.07 -3.82 -14.01
C TYR A 134 5.55 -3.00 -15.19
N GLY A 135 6.04 -1.76 -15.33
CA GLY A 135 5.62 -0.87 -16.42
C GLY A 135 4.13 -0.48 -16.38
N LYS A 136 3.45 -0.63 -15.25
CA LYS A 136 2.02 -0.34 -15.08
C LYS A 136 1.75 1.04 -14.47
N ASP A 137 0.57 1.59 -14.74
CA ASP A 137 0.03 2.75 -14.04
C ASP A 137 -0.76 2.28 -12.81
N ILE A 138 -0.32 2.73 -11.63
CA ILE A 138 -0.85 2.30 -10.34
C ILE A 138 -1.59 3.45 -9.64
N LEU A 139 -2.70 3.12 -8.98
CA LEU A 139 -3.30 3.95 -7.93
C LEU A 139 -3.17 3.24 -6.58
N ASP A 140 -2.55 3.91 -5.61
CA ASP A 140 -2.40 3.48 -4.21
C ASP A 140 -3.34 4.29 -3.31
N ILE A 141 -4.49 3.69 -2.96
CA ILE A 141 -5.54 4.32 -2.16
C ILE A 141 -5.22 4.17 -0.68
N GLY A 142 -5.17 5.29 0.03
CA GLY A 142 -4.78 5.36 1.44
C GLY A 142 -3.30 5.08 1.63
N CYS A 143 -2.46 5.79 0.87
CA CYS A 143 -1.01 5.54 0.81
C CYS A 143 -0.28 5.78 2.14
N ASN A 144 -0.93 6.39 3.14
CA ASN A 144 -0.41 6.63 4.48
C ASN A 144 0.97 7.31 4.45
N CYS A 145 2.02 6.68 5.00
CA CYS A 145 3.40 7.19 4.99
C CYS A 145 4.17 6.95 3.67
N GLY A 146 3.49 6.51 2.62
CA GLY A 146 4.00 6.43 1.25
C GLY A 146 4.96 5.27 0.96
N VAL A 147 5.29 4.41 1.93
CA VAL A 147 6.25 3.30 1.72
C VAL A 147 5.82 2.36 0.60
N THR A 148 4.56 1.92 0.58
CA THR A 148 4.01 1.07 -0.48
C THR A 148 4.16 1.75 -1.85
N THR A 149 3.85 3.05 -1.94
CA THR A 149 4.03 3.88 -3.14
C THR A 149 5.49 3.93 -3.61
N PHE A 150 6.45 4.14 -2.69
CA PHE A 150 7.88 4.14 -3.01
C PHE A 150 8.36 2.77 -3.48
N LEU A 151 7.91 1.68 -2.86
CA LEU A 151 8.26 0.31 -3.26
C LEU A 151 7.74 -0.03 -4.67
N LEU A 152 6.49 0.34 -4.98
CA LEU A 152 5.90 0.17 -6.32
C LEU A 152 6.76 0.81 -7.41
N SER A 153 7.19 2.06 -7.19
CA SER A 153 8.05 2.76 -8.14
C SER A 153 9.46 2.16 -8.20
N LEU A 154 10.11 1.95 -7.05
CA LEU A 154 11.53 1.60 -7.00
C LEU A 154 11.79 0.11 -7.24
N LYS A 155 11.13 -0.78 -6.48
CA LYS A 155 11.34 -2.24 -6.53
C LYS A 155 10.63 -2.86 -7.72
N TYR A 156 9.38 -2.49 -7.93
CA TYR A 156 8.53 -3.11 -8.97
C TYR A 156 8.55 -2.38 -10.32
N LYS A 157 9.24 -1.24 -10.41
CA LYS A 157 9.48 -0.50 -11.66
C LYS A 157 8.17 -0.21 -12.40
N CYS A 158 7.18 0.29 -11.67
CA CYS A 158 5.92 0.77 -12.26
C CYS A 158 6.19 1.96 -13.19
N ARG A 159 5.32 2.19 -14.18
CA ARG A 159 5.44 3.33 -15.09
C ARG A 159 5.07 4.64 -14.40
N ILE A 160 3.94 4.65 -13.69
CA ILE A 160 3.43 5.78 -12.90
C ILE A 160 2.82 5.21 -11.62
N VAL A 161 3.07 5.86 -10.47
CA VAL A 161 2.45 5.53 -9.19
C VAL A 161 1.77 6.76 -8.60
N ASN A 162 0.44 6.74 -8.52
CA ASN A 162 -0.35 7.78 -7.88
C ASN A 162 -0.75 7.32 -6.48
N GLY A 163 -0.22 7.97 -5.44
CA GLY A 163 -0.61 7.75 -4.05
C GLY A 163 -1.62 8.79 -3.60
N ILE A 164 -2.78 8.36 -3.10
CA ILE A 164 -3.79 9.26 -2.52
C ILE A 164 -4.04 8.93 -1.06
N ASP A 165 -4.29 9.97 -0.27
CA ASP A 165 -4.76 9.85 1.10
C ASP A 165 -5.63 11.07 1.41
N ILE A 166 -6.58 10.90 2.33
CA ILE A 166 -7.45 12.00 2.77
C ILE A 166 -6.75 12.87 3.82
N ASP A 167 -5.72 12.33 4.50
CA ASP A 167 -4.94 13.10 5.47
C ASP A 167 -3.86 13.93 4.76
N TYR A 168 -4.15 15.23 4.64
CA TYR A 168 -3.25 16.18 3.99
C TYR A 168 -1.88 16.30 4.71
N THR A 169 -1.80 15.99 6.01
CA THR A 169 -0.52 16.01 6.76
C THR A 169 0.35 14.84 6.33
N LEU A 170 -0.23 13.64 6.18
CA LEU A 170 0.47 12.48 5.63
C LEU A 170 0.95 12.75 4.20
N ILE A 171 0.09 13.31 3.35
CA ILE A 171 0.46 13.67 1.98
C ILE A 171 1.57 14.72 1.95
N ASN A 172 1.50 15.78 2.74
CA ASN A 172 2.59 16.76 2.82
C ASN A 172 3.91 16.15 3.31
N ASN A 173 3.85 15.18 4.22
CA ASN A 173 5.03 14.43 4.66
C ASN A 173 5.63 13.60 3.51
N ASN A 174 4.78 12.93 2.73
CA ASN A 174 5.20 12.12 1.59
C ASN A 174 5.78 12.98 0.45
N ILE A 175 5.13 14.10 0.13
CA ILE A 175 5.63 15.08 -0.84
C ILE A 175 6.98 15.67 -0.41
N THR A 176 7.12 16.01 0.88
CA THR A 176 8.41 16.48 1.42
C THR A 176 9.51 15.43 1.26
N LEU A 177 9.20 14.17 1.52
CA LEU A 177 10.14 13.06 1.38
C LEU A 177 10.50 12.80 -0.10
N LEU A 178 9.51 12.76 -0.99
CA LEU A 178 9.69 12.60 -2.43
C LEU A 178 10.60 13.71 -3.00
N LYS A 179 10.36 14.95 -2.59
CA LYS A 179 11.19 16.10 -2.93
C LYS A 179 12.65 15.91 -2.50
N PHE A 180 12.89 15.30 -1.35
CA PHE A 180 14.26 15.02 -0.90
C PHE A 180 14.91 13.91 -1.71
N PHE A 181 14.18 12.91 -2.17
CA PHE A 181 14.70 11.95 -3.13
C PHE A 181 15.05 12.61 -4.47
N ILE A 182 14.16 13.45 -5.01
CA ILE A 182 14.41 14.20 -6.25
C ILE A 182 15.68 15.06 -6.10
N GLU A 183 15.79 15.83 -5.01
CA GLU A 183 16.95 16.68 -4.76
C GLU A 183 18.23 15.86 -4.55
N PHE A 184 18.16 14.74 -3.83
CA PHE A 184 19.30 13.84 -3.65
C PHE A 184 19.79 13.24 -4.98
N VAL A 185 18.87 12.88 -5.87
CA VAL A 185 19.20 12.33 -7.19
C VAL A 185 19.77 13.40 -8.11
N LEU A 186 19.11 14.57 -8.23
CA LEU A 186 19.48 15.60 -9.18
C LEU A 186 20.67 16.47 -8.74
N VAL A 187 20.70 16.90 -7.49
CA VAL A 187 21.70 17.88 -6.99
C VAL A 187 22.93 17.17 -6.44
N TYR A 188 22.71 16.08 -5.70
CA TYR A 188 23.80 15.36 -5.04
C TYR A 188 24.28 14.14 -5.83
N ASN A 189 23.78 13.96 -7.05
CA ASN A 189 24.10 12.86 -7.96
C ASN A 189 24.13 11.49 -7.25
N SER A 190 23.20 11.27 -6.31
CA SER A 190 23.13 10.05 -5.50
C SER A 190 24.40 9.66 -4.73
N GLN A 191 25.23 10.62 -4.30
CA GLN A 191 26.46 10.32 -3.56
C GLN A 191 26.19 9.86 -2.12
N ASN A 192 26.42 8.57 -1.83
CA ASN A 192 26.10 7.95 -0.53
C ASN A 192 26.79 8.62 0.67
N HIS A 193 28.04 9.06 0.51
CA HIS A 193 28.79 9.73 1.58
C HIS A 193 28.18 11.08 2.01
N ILE A 194 27.29 11.66 1.19
CA ILE A 194 26.59 12.91 1.50
C ILE A 194 25.34 12.67 2.35
N VAL A 195 24.77 11.47 2.37
CA VAL A 195 23.48 11.18 3.03
C VAL A 195 23.42 11.66 4.49
N PRO A 196 24.43 11.41 5.35
CA PRO A 196 24.40 11.91 6.74
C PRO A 196 24.28 13.44 6.83
N PHE A 197 25.03 14.16 5.99
CA PHE A 197 25.01 15.62 5.94
C PHE A 197 23.73 16.16 5.30
N PHE A 198 23.27 15.50 4.23
CA PHE A 198 22.04 15.82 3.52
C PHE A 198 20.85 15.78 4.47
N LEU A 199 20.72 14.71 5.26
CA LEU A 199 19.63 14.56 6.21
C LEU A 199 19.78 15.49 7.41
N ARG A 200 20.98 15.67 7.97
CA ARG A 200 21.20 16.52 9.16
C ARG A 200 20.76 17.97 8.95
N ARG A 201 20.91 18.51 7.73
CA ARG A 201 20.53 19.90 7.40
C ARG A 201 19.04 20.11 7.17
N ARG A 202 18.20 19.06 7.22
CA ARG A 202 16.75 19.14 6.96
C ARG A 202 15.96 19.11 8.26
N ASN A 203 14.85 19.85 8.27
CA ASN A 203 13.83 19.72 9.31
C ASN A 203 12.91 18.54 8.97
N LEU A 204 13.37 17.32 9.26
CA LEU A 204 12.62 16.08 9.09
C LEU A 204 12.20 15.51 10.44
N THR A 205 10.98 14.98 10.50
CA THR A 205 10.56 14.10 11.58
C THR A 205 11.41 12.82 11.58
N GLN A 206 11.51 12.14 12.72
CA GLN A 206 12.27 10.89 12.84
C GLN A 206 11.78 9.83 11.83
N MET A 207 10.45 9.66 11.71
CA MET A 207 9.86 8.72 10.76
C MET A 207 10.25 9.02 9.31
N GLN A 208 10.25 10.29 8.89
CA GLN A 208 10.67 10.63 7.52
C GLN A 208 12.16 10.35 7.28
N ARG A 209 13.03 10.57 8.29
CA ARG A 209 14.45 10.22 8.18
C ARG A 209 14.62 8.71 8.01
N ASP A 210 13.91 7.92 8.80
CA ASP A 210 14.01 6.47 8.79
C ASP A 210 13.47 5.89 7.47
N ILE A 211 12.33 6.39 6.97
CA ILE A 211 11.81 6.00 5.65
C ILE A 211 12.82 6.36 4.56
N PHE A 212 13.39 7.57 4.59
CA PHE A 212 14.40 7.97 3.60
C PHE A 212 15.57 6.99 3.59
N LEU A 213 16.12 6.67 4.76
CA LEU A 213 17.26 5.77 4.89
C LEU A 213 16.94 4.37 4.40
N GLU A 214 15.81 3.79 4.78
CA GLU A 214 15.41 2.44 4.35
C GLU A 214 15.16 2.37 2.84
N VAL A 215 14.45 3.33 2.26
CA VAL A 215 14.21 3.39 0.81
C VAL A 215 15.51 3.66 0.04
N HIS A 216 16.41 4.50 0.58
CA HIS A 216 17.73 4.71 0.00
C HIS A 216 18.57 3.43 0.00
N LEU A 217 18.58 2.66 1.09
CA LEU A 217 19.29 1.38 1.15
C LEU A 217 18.78 0.39 0.11
N LEU A 218 17.46 0.28 -0.06
CA LEU A 218 16.86 -0.53 -1.13
C LEU A 218 17.34 -0.08 -2.51
N ARG A 219 17.41 1.23 -2.75
CA ARG A 219 17.88 1.77 -4.03
C ARG A 219 19.34 1.38 -4.32
N GLU A 220 20.20 1.45 -3.32
CA GLU A 220 21.61 1.07 -3.48
C GLU A 220 21.78 -0.44 -3.69
N ALA A 221 20.98 -1.27 -3.03
CA ALA A 221 20.96 -2.71 -3.27
C ALA A 221 20.57 -3.05 -4.73
N ILE A 222 19.50 -2.44 -5.25
CA ILE A 222 19.05 -2.65 -6.64
C ILE A 222 20.12 -2.21 -7.66
N LYS A 223 20.85 -1.11 -7.37
CA LYS A 223 21.95 -0.66 -8.23
C LYS A 223 23.12 -1.63 -8.24
N GLY A 224 23.48 -2.17 -7.08
CA GLY A 224 24.53 -3.18 -6.95
C GLY A 224 24.24 -4.41 -7.82
N GLU A 225 23.02 -4.94 -7.72
CA GLU A 225 22.57 -6.10 -8.51
C GLU A 225 22.67 -5.86 -10.03
N ALA A 226 22.33 -4.65 -10.50
CA ALA A 226 22.43 -4.30 -11.91
C ALA A 226 23.89 -4.28 -12.41
N THR A 227 24.82 -3.76 -11.60
CA THR A 227 26.25 -3.69 -11.96
C THR A 227 26.97 -5.04 -11.90
N GLU A 228 26.45 -6.00 -11.12
CA GLU A 228 26.98 -7.37 -11.07
C GLU A 228 26.46 -8.21 -12.25
N GLY A 229 25.19 -8.06 -12.64
CA GLY A 229 24.62 -8.75 -13.82
C GLY A 229 25.25 -8.31 -15.16
N GLU A 230 25.66 -7.05 -15.29
CA GLU A 230 26.36 -6.57 -16.49
C GLU A 230 27.80 -7.10 -16.61
N LYS A 231 28.44 -7.51 -15.50
CA LYS A 231 29.78 -8.12 -15.52
C LYS A 231 29.76 -9.61 -15.91
N SER A 232 28.65 -10.32 -15.72
CA SER A 232 28.52 -11.73 -16.12
C SER A 232 28.23 -11.94 -17.61
N ASP A 233 27.76 -10.92 -18.33
CA ASP A 233 27.39 -11.02 -19.76
C ASP A 233 28.49 -10.60 -20.75
N VAL A 234 29.75 -10.45 -20.31
CA VAL A 234 30.87 -10.00 -21.17
C VAL A 234 31.48 -11.14 -22.03
N LEU A 235 30.99 -12.39 -21.93
CA LEU A 235 31.33 -13.48 -22.86
C LEU A 235 30.08 -13.97 -23.61
N GLY A 236 29.60 -13.20 -24.59
CA GLY A 236 28.50 -13.65 -25.45
C GLY A 236 28.08 -12.66 -26.53
N ASP A 237 28.66 -12.82 -27.72
CA ASP A 237 28.15 -12.45 -29.04
C ASP A 237 27.63 -11.01 -29.30
N LYS A 238 28.42 -10.26 -30.07
CA LYS A 238 28.10 -8.93 -30.61
C LYS A 238 27.22 -9.04 -31.86
N THR A 239 25.96 -9.43 -31.74
CA THR A 239 25.01 -9.17 -32.85
C THR A 239 23.55 -9.10 -32.40
N ARG A 240 23.04 -7.87 -32.27
CA ARG A 240 21.67 -7.37 -32.61
C ARG A 240 21.40 -6.08 -31.82
N ARG A 241 21.58 -4.95 -32.49
CA ARG A 241 21.06 -3.66 -32.03
C ARG A 241 19.58 -3.61 -32.40
N ASP A 242 18.74 -4.21 -31.57
CA ASP A 242 17.32 -3.88 -31.56
C ASP A 242 17.13 -2.60 -30.74
N GLU A 243 16.34 -1.68 -31.26
CA GLU A 243 15.95 -0.40 -30.66
C GLU A 243 15.23 -0.62 -29.33
N LYS A 244 15.97 -0.84 -28.25
CA LYS A 244 15.45 -0.64 -26.89
C LYS A 244 15.28 0.86 -26.70
N MET A 245 14.05 1.36 -26.86
CA MET A 245 13.65 2.65 -26.31
C MET A 245 14.13 2.72 -24.86
N SER A 246 15.17 3.52 -24.62
CA SER A 246 15.62 3.84 -23.27
C SER A 246 14.42 4.42 -22.51
N PRO A 247 14.07 3.95 -21.31
CA PRO A 247 13.03 4.58 -20.53
C PRO A 247 13.38 6.05 -20.38
N THR A 248 12.48 6.94 -20.82
CA THR A 248 12.62 8.37 -20.58
C THR A 248 12.80 8.58 -19.07
N CYS A 249 13.67 9.50 -18.67
CA CYS A 249 14.03 9.75 -17.26
C CYS A 249 12.79 10.04 -16.37
N GLU A 250 11.67 10.41 -16.99
CA GLU A 250 10.37 10.69 -16.36
C GLU A 250 9.68 9.45 -15.75
N HIS A 251 9.96 8.24 -16.22
CA HIS A 251 9.26 7.02 -15.79
C HIS A 251 10.06 6.13 -14.82
N VAL A 252 11.03 6.70 -14.12
CA VAL A 252 11.87 6.00 -13.15
C VAL A 252 11.79 6.68 -11.79
N PHE A 253 11.93 5.92 -10.70
CA PHE A 253 12.06 6.47 -9.35
C PHE A 253 13.13 7.58 -9.31
N PRO A 254 12.86 8.73 -8.67
CA PRO A 254 11.63 9.12 -7.96
C PRO A 254 10.63 9.92 -8.84
N PHE A 255 10.88 10.10 -10.13
CA PHE A 255 10.14 11.04 -10.99
C PHE A 255 8.75 10.57 -11.40
N ASN A 256 8.49 9.27 -11.28
CA ASN A 256 7.22 8.63 -11.64
C ASN A 256 6.21 8.51 -10.49
N ILE A 257 6.41 9.24 -9.38
CA ILE A 257 5.55 9.20 -8.20
C ILE A 257 4.79 10.52 -8.06
N TYR A 258 3.49 10.42 -7.83
CA TYR A 258 2.61 11.57 -7.58
C TYR A 258 1.79 11.33 -6.32
N PHE A 259 1.86 12.26 -5.37
CA PHE A 259 1.04 12.23 -4.15
C PHE A 259 -0.02 13.30 -4.20
N SER A 260 -1.27 12.96 -3.87
CA SER A 260 -2.39 13.90 -3.80
C SER A 260 -3.20 13.72 -2.52
N CYS A 261 -3.62 14.84 -1.93
CA CYS A 261 -4.61 14.85 -0.86
C CYS A 261 -5.98 14.79 -1.51
N SER A 262 -6.60 13.62 -1.53
CA SER A 262 -7.87 13.42 -2.24
C SER A 262 -8.66 12.27 -1.62
N ASN A 263 -9.97 12.40 -1.68
CA ASN A 263 -10.91 11.33 -1.40
C ASN A 263 -11.26 10.61 -2.71
N ILE A 264 -11.30 9.28 -2.71
CA ILE A 264 -11.68 8.49 -3.90
C ILE A 264 -13.08 8.81 -4.42
N PHE A 265 -13.91 9.49 -3.62
CA PHE A 265 -15.24 9.96 -3.99
C PHE A 265 -15.28 11.40 -4.55
N ASP A 266 -14.16 12.11 -4.61
CA ASP A 266 -14.07 13.45 -5.20
C ASP A 266 -14.41 13.45 -6.70
N ASP A 267 -14.95 14.56 -7.20
CA ASP A 267 -15.43 14.74 -8.59
C ASP A 267 -14.40 14.38 -9.67
N VAL A 268 -13.11 14.57 -9.37
CA VAL A 268 -12.01 14.20 -10.28
C VAL A 268 -11.98 12.70 -10.59
N PHE A 269 -12.35 11.85 -9.63
CA PHE A 269 -12.45 10.40 -9.84
C PHE A 269 -13.83 9.99 -10.37
N GLN A 270 -14.82 10.89 -10.31
CA GLN A 270 -16.14 10.64 -10.88
C GLN A 270 -16.13 10.67 -12.39
N THR A 271 -15.38 11.62 -12.95
CA THR A 271 -15.28 11.85 -14.39
C THR A 271 -14.17 11.02 -15.04
N ALA A 272 -13.21 10.53 -14.26
CA ALA A 272 -12.12 9.69 -14.76
C ALA A 272 -12.60 8.25 -15.08
N GLN A 273 -12.18 7.74 -16.23
CA GLN A 273 -12.40 6.37 -16.67
C GLN A 273 -11.11 5.74 -17.21
N SER A 274 -10.94 4.43 -17.00
CA SER A 274 -9.90 3.60 -17.61
C SER A 274 -8.48 4.17 -17.49
N LYS A 275 -8.12 4.64 -16.29
CA LYS A 275 -6.84 5.31 -16.01
C LYS A 275 -5.75 4.37 -15.53
N TYR A 276 -6.10 3.35 -14.76
CA TYR A 276 -5.11 2.52 -14.05
C TYR A 276 -5.12 1.08 -14.52
N ASP A 277 -3.93 0.49 -14.63
CA ASP A 277 -3.76 -0.94 -14.87
C ASP A 277 -3.98 -1.74 -13.59
N VAL A 278 -3.55 -1.18 -12.45
CA VAL A 278 -3.71 -1.80 -11.14
C VAL A 278 -4.11 -0.74 -10.11
N ILE A 279 -5.08 -1.05 -9.28
CA ILE A 279 -5.45 -0.24 -8.12
C ILE A 279 -5.20 -1.08 -6.87
N ILE A 280 -4.48 -0.54 -5.89
CA ILE A 280 -4.28 -1.16 -4.59
C ILE A 280 -5.04 -0.39 -3.51
N CYS A 281 -5.65 -1.13 -2.59
CA CYS A 281 -6.40 -0.56 -1.46
C CYS A 281 -6.11 -1.39 -0.22
N PHE A 282 -5.18 -0.91 0.60
CA PHE A 282 -4.58 -1.67 1.67
C PHE A 282 -4.97 -1.16 3.05
N SER A 283 -5.80 -1.91 3.78
CA SER A 283 -6.30 -1.56 5.12
C SER A 283 -7.16 -0.27 5.16
N VAL A 284 -7.80 0.09 4.05
CA VAL A 284 -8.63 1.30 3.94
C VAL A 284 -10.13 1.00 4.03
N LEU A 285 -10.60 -0.13 3.47
CA LEU A 285 -12.03 -0.38 3.28
C LEU A 285 -12.85 -0.30 4.57
N LYS A 286 -12.30 -0.78 5.69
CA LYS A 286 -12.90 -0.66 7.03
C LYS A 286 -13.26 0.80 7.36
N TRP A 287 -12.38 1.75 7.03
CA TRP A 287 -12.58 3.16 7.35
C TRP A 287 -13.64 3.77 6.45
N ILE A 288 -13.66 3.46 5.15
CA ILE A 288 -14.77 3.86 4.26
C ILE A 288 -16.10 3.36 4.83
N HIS A 289 -16.13 2.08 5.20
CA HIS A 289 -17.33 1.41 5.67
C HIS A 289 -17.85 1.96 7.01
N LEU A 290 -16.98 2.16 7.99
CA LEU A 290 -17.36 2.74 9.28
C LEU A 290 -17.83 4.20 9.14
N ASN A 291 -17.23 4.97 8.23
CA ASN A 291 -17.53 6.39 8.07
C ASN A 291 -18.78 6.69 7.25
N HIS A 292 -19.12 5.82 6.30
CA HIS A 292 -20.16 6.12 5.31
C HIS A 292 -21.16 4.97 5.08
N GLY A 293 -20.96 3.82 5.73
CA GLY A 293 -21.89 2.69 5.69
C GLY A 293 -21.83 1.85 4.41
N ASP A 294 -22.78 0.93 4.31
CA ASP A 294 -22.88 -0.09 3.26
C ASP A 294 -22.95 0.50 1.83
N ALA A 295 -23.76 1.55 1.63
CA ALA A 295 -23.94 2.18 0.31
C ALA A 295 -22.63 2.73 -0.26
N GLN A 296 -21.79 3.30 0.59
CA GLN A 296 -20.51 3.87 0.16
C GLN A 296 -19.49 2.78 -0.21
N VAL A 297 -19.56 1.61 0.43
CA VAL A 297 -18.76 0.45 0.02
C VAL A 297 -19.19 -0.01 -1.36
N ILE A 298 -20.49 -0.10 -1.64
CA ILE A 298 -20.99 -0.49 -2.97
C ILE A 298 -20.51 0.52 -4.04
N LEU A 299 -20.67 1.82 -3.77
CA LEU A 299 -20.19 2.88 -4.65
C LEU A 299 -18.66 2.85 -4.84
N PHE A 300 -17.92 2.47 -3.81
CA PHE A 300 -16.47 2.32 -3.90
C PHE A 300 -16.07 1.28 -4.95
N PHE A 301 -16.72 0.11 -4.97
CA PHE A 301 -16.44 -0.91 -6.00
C PHE A 301 -16.77 -0.41 -7.42
N ASP A 302 -17.85 0.36 -7.58
CA ASP A 302 -18.18 1.01 -8.86
C ASP A 302 -17.12 2.01 -9.31
N ARG A 303 -16.61 2.81 -8.36
CA ARG A 303 -15.53 3.77 -8.61
C ARG A 303 -14.25 3.06 -9.06
N ILE A 304 -13.87 1.99 -8.37
CA ILE A 304 -12.70 1.17 -8.73
C ILE A 304 -12.86 0.58 -10.13
N HIS A 305 -14.01 0.00 -10.43
CA HIS A 305 -14.32 -0.56 -11.74
C HIS A 305 -14.23 0.48 -12.88
N SER A 306 -14.78 1.68 -12.66
CA SER A 306 -14.71 2.78 -13.63
C SER A 306 -13.27 3.22 -13.90
N LEU A 307 -12.45 3.30 -12.86
CA LEU A 307 -11.06 3.77 -12.94
C LEU A 307 -10.10 2.74 -13.55
N LEU A 308 -10.41 1.44 -13.46
CA LEU A 308 -9.60 0.37 -14.04
C LEU A 308 -9.76 0.31 -15.56
N LYS A 309 -8.63 0.11 -16.26
CA LYS A 309 -8.60 -0.32 -17.66
C LYS A 309 -9.21 -1.72 -17.78
N GLU A 310 -9.69 -2.07 -18.97
CA GLU A 310 -10.14 -3.44 -19.24
C GLU A 310 -9.02 -4.45 -18.98
N GLY A 311 -9.35 -5.56 -18.32
CA GLY A 311 -8.38 -6.54 -17.85
C GLY A 311 -7.48 -6.07 -16.70
N GLY A 312 -7.69 -4.86 -16.17
CA GLY A 312 -6.97 -4.29 -15.03
C GLY A 312 -7.32 -4.97 -13.71
N HIS A 313 -6.45 -4.81 -12.70
CA HIS A 313 -6.54 -5.55 -11.44
C HIS A 313 -6.81 -4.65 -10.23
N PHE A 314 -7.77 -5.04 -9.40
CA PHE A 314 -7.99 -4.46 -8.09
C PHE A 314 -7.43 -5.38 -7.00
N ILE A 315 -6.45 -4.88 -6.24
CA ILE A 315 -5.84 -5.62 -5.13
C ILE A 315 -6.32 -4.99 -3.82
N LEU A 316 -7.17 -5.72 -3.11
CA LEU A 316 -7.87 -5.24 -1.92
C LEU A 316 -7.46 -6.03 -0.68
N GLU A 317 -7.01 -5.33 0.36
CA GLU A 317 -6.82 -5.91 1.70
C GLU A 317 -7.96 -5.52 2.64
N TYR A 318 -8.58 -6.49 3.30
CA TYR A 318 -9.58 -6.25 4.34
C TYR A 318 -9.43 -7.19 5.55
N HIS A 319 -10.17 -6.88 6.61
CA HIS A 319 -10.27 -7.69 7.81
C HIS A 319 -11.23 -8.87 7.61
N ASN A 320 -10.88 -10.04 8.16
CA ASN A 320 -11.75 -11.23 8.17
C ASN A 320 -12.82 -11.22 9.30
N GLU A 321 -13.06 -10.08 9.94
CA GLU A 321 -14.08 -9.94 10.97
C GLU A 321 -15.45 -9.67 10.32
N ILE A 322 -16.50 -10.39 10.76
CA ILE A 322 -17.88 -10.13 10.28
C ILE A 322 -18.36 -8.76 10.73
N LYS A 323 -17.99 -8.34 11.94
CA LYS A 323 -18.26 -7.01 12.49
C LYS A 323 -16.96 -6.38 12.97
N TYR A 324 -16.75 -5.11 12.63
CA TYR A 324 -15.56 -4.41 13.06
C TYR A 324 -15.54 -4.19 14.57
N LYS A 325 -14.41 -4.50 15.20
CA LYS A 325 -14.15 -4.05 16.57
C LYS A 325 -13.89 -2.54 16.59
N VAL A 326 -14.81 -1.80 17.22
CA VAL A 326 -14.73 -0.36 17.47
C VAL A 326 -14.57 -0.13 18.97
N LYS A 327 -13.62 0.72 19.37
CA LYS A 327 -13.40 1.06 20.78
C LYS A 327 -14.68 1.68 21.35
N LYS A 328 -15.01 1.37 22.61
CA LYS A 328 -16.22 1.90 23.27
C LYS A 328 -16.32 3.43 23.16
N CYS A 329 -15.19 4.13 23.22
CA CYS A 329 -15.15 5.59 23.13
C CYS A 329 -15.49 6.16 21.74
N ASP A 330 -15.47 5.34 20.69
CA ASP A 330 -15.63 5.76 19.30
C ASP A 330 -16.95 5.24 18.69
N ARG A 331 -17.73 4.44 19.44
CA ARG A 331 -19.00 3.86 18.95
C ARG A 331 -20.04 4.91 18.62
N ASP A 332 -20.13 5.96 19.43
CA ASP A 332 -21.06 7.08 19.20
C ASP A 332 -20.72 7.86 17.92
N TYR A 333 -19.52 7.66 17.39
CA TYR A 333 -19.07 8.29 16.17
C TYR A 333 -19.55 7.52 14.93
N TYR A 334 -19.32 6.21 14.92
CA TYR A 334 -19.63 5.36 13.76
C TYR A 334 -21.07 4.88 13.82
N THR A 335 -21.99 5.74 13.38
CA THR A 335 -23.43 5.54 13.45
C THR A 335 -24.03 4.89 12.21
N HIS A 336 -23.27 4.78 11.12
CA HIS A 336 -23.75 4.23 9.86
C HIS A 336 -23.98 2.73 9.96
N GLU A 337 -24.95 2.24 9.19
CA GLU A 337 -25.20 0.81 9.07
C GLU A 337 -24.04 0.11 8.36
N THR A 338 -23.56 -0.97 8.98
CA THR A 338 -22.45 -1.80 8.51
C THR A 338 -22.89 -3.26 8.51
N ASN A 339 -23.95 -3.55 7.76
CA ASN A 339 -24.53 -4.89 7.67
C ASN A 339 -23.77 -5.76 6.68
N LEU A 340 -23.11 -5.16 5.69
CA LEU A 340 -22.21 -5.87 4.78
C LEU A 340 -20.93 -6.30 5.51
N SER A 341 -20.30 -7.34 5.00
CA SER A 341 -19.01 -7.83 5.50
C SER A 341 -18.17 -8.37 4.36
N TYR A 342 -16.99 -8.91 4.68
CA TYR A 342 -16.12 -9.57 3.70
C TYR A 342 -16.80 -10.70 2.91
N LYS A 343 -17.89 -11.27 3.43
CA LYS A 343 -18.69 -12.29 2.72
C LYS A 343 -19.45 -11.72 1.52
N ASN A 344 -19.64 -10.41 1.47
CA ASN A 344 -20.44 -9.73 0.45
C ASN A 344 -19.56 -9.11 -0.63
N PHE A 345 -18.27 -8.86 -0.37
CA PHE A 345 -17.39 -8.10 -1.26
C PHE A 345 -17.22 -8.74 -2.65
N ASP A 346 -17.16 -10.07 -2.76
CA ASP A 346 -17.11 -10.74 -4.07
C ASP A 346 -18.40 -10.54 -4.88
N ALA A 347 -19.56 -10.55 -4.20
CA ALA A 347 -20.83 -10.33 -4.85
C ALA A 347 -20.94 -8.88 -5.34
N ILE A 348 -20.53 -7.92 -4.51
CA ILE A 348 -20.47 -6.49 -4.87
C ILE A 348 -19.51 -6.29 -6.07
N ALA A 349 -18.34 -6.92 -6.06
CA ALA A 349 -17.40 -6.84 -7.17
C ALA A 349 -18.00 -7.34 -8.50
N ARG A 350 -18.85 -8.37 -8.44
CA ARG A 350 -19.50 -8.97 -9.62
C ARG A 350 -20.77 -8.26 -10.12
N GLY A 351 -21.26 -7.22 -9.45
CA GLY A 351 -22.48 -6.53 -9.89
C GLY A 351 -23.70 -6.66 -8.96
N ALA A 352 -23.57 -7.36 -7.83
CA ALA A 352 -24.69 -7.48 -6.89
C ALA A 352 -24.99 -6.12 -6.23
N TYR A 353 -26.15 -6.03 -5.55
CA TYR A 353 -26.61 -4.78 -4.91
C TYR A 353 -26.82 -3.63 -5.91
N GLN A 354 -27.25 -3.95 -7.13
CA GLN A 354 -27.60 -3.00 -8.20
C GLN A 354 -26.46 -2.04 -8.58
N ASN A 355 -25.22 -2.52 -8.51
CA ASN A 355 -24.05 -1.71 -8.83
C ASN A 355 -23.49 -2.03 -10.24
N SER A 356 -22.66 -1.13 -10.74
CA SER A 356 -22.09 -1.17 -12.09
C SER A 356 -20.78 -1.96 -12.19
N SER A 357 -20.19 -2.35 -11.06
CA SER A 357 -18.96 -3.14 -11.02
C SER A 357 -19.07 -4.49 -11.75
N ARG A 358 -18.09 -4.78 -12.62
CA ARG A 358 -17.90 -6.09 -13.27
C ARG A 358 -16.46 -6.53 -13.07
N MET A 359 -16.19 -7.15 -11.92
CA MET A 359 -14.88 -7.68 -11.57
C MET A 359 -15.00 -9.10 -11.03
N ASN A 360 -14.15 -9.99 -11.54
CA ASN A 360 -14.09 -11.38 -11.11
C ASN A 360 -12.94 -11.61 -10.12
N LEU A 361 -13.19 -12.38 -9.06
CA LEU A 361 -12.13 -12.81 -8.14
C LEU A 361 -11.16 -13.74 -8.88
N VAL A 362 -9.90 -13.33 -8.96
CA VAL A 362 -8.80 -14.12 -9.52
C VAL A 362 -8.22 -15.01 -8.43
N GLU A 363 -7.85 -14.40 -7.30
CA GLU A 363 -7.10 -15.07 -6.22
C GLU A 363 -7.46 -14.44 -4.87
N ARG A 364 -7.50 -15.27 -3.83
CA ARG A 364 -7.72 -14.86 -2.45
C ARG A 364 -6.65 -15.46 -1.55
N THR A 365 -5.92 -14.61 -0.85
CA THR A 365 -4.92 -15.04 0.13
C THR A 365 -5.30 -14.60 1.54
N ILE A 366 -5.33 -15.57 2.44
CA ILE A 366 -5.50 -15.35 3.89
C ILE A 366 -4.12 -15.33 4.52
N PHE A 367 -3.71 -14.17 5.01
CA PHE A 367 -2.52 -14.01 5.81
C PHE A 367 -2.84 -14.33 7.27
N ASP A 368 -2.40 -15.50 7.73
CA ASP A 368 -2.55 -15.90 9.12
C ASP A 368 -1.31 -15.47 9.92
N ALA A 369 -1.50 -14.48 10.78
CA ALA A 369 -0.48 -13.97 11.70
C ALA A 369 -0.39 -14.79 13.00
N ASN A 370 -1.24 -15.80 13.20
CA ASN A 370 -1.38 -16.57 14.44
C ASN A 370 -0.96 -18.03 14.32
N TRP A 371 -0.29 -18.43 13.25
CA TRP A 371 0.07 -19.83 13.03
C TRP A 371 1.08 -20.38 14.05
N GLU A 372 1.87 -19.53 14.72
CA GLU A 372 2.76 -20.01 15.79
C GLU A 372 1.96 -20.40 17.05
N GLU A 373 1.92 -21.71 17.33
CA GLU A 373 1.61 -22.21 18.66
C GLU A 373 2.67 -21.67 19.63
N GLY A 374 2.26 -20.84 20.58
CA GLY A 374 3.16 -20.47 21.68
C GLY A 374 3.54 -21.72 22.48
N PRO A 375 4.66 -21.71 23.22
CA PRO A 375 5.13 -22.85 24.03
C PRO A 375 4.14 -23.36 25.09
N SER A 376 2.99 -22.69 25.25
CA SER A 376 1.90 -23.05 26.17
C SER A 376 0.65 -23.63 25.49
N GLY A 377 0.68 -23.92 24.18
CA GLY A 377 -0.47 -24.50 23.45
C GLY A 377 -1.71 -23.58 23.37
N ARG A 378 -1.64 -22.35 23.89
CA ARG A 378 -2.72 -21.37 23.78
C ARG A 378 -2.60 -20.65 22.44
N LYS A 379 -3.58 -20.88 21.54
CA LYS A 379 -3.81 -20.04 20.36
C LYS A 379 -3.81 -18.57 20.81
N LYS A 380 -2.81 -17.78 20.39
CA LYS A 380 -2.90 -16.31 20.53
C LYS A 380 -4.19 -15.92 19.81
N GLY A 381 -5.09 -15.19 20.48
CA GLY A 381 -6.36 -14.77 19.86
C GLY A 381 -6.10 -14.05 18.53
N ALA A 382 -7.02 -14.14 17.56
CA ALA A 382 -6.93 -13.53 16.23
C ALA A 382 -6.20 -12.18 16.30
N GLY A 383 -4.91 -12.16 15.93
CA GLY A 383 -4.08 -10.98 16.07
C GLY A 383 -4.70 -9.87 15.23
N MET A 384 -4.43 -8.62 15.57
CA MET A 384 -4.93 -7.43 14.85
C MET A 384 -4.57 -7.43 13.34
N PHE A 385 -3.90 -8.47 12.80
CA PHE A 385 -3.29 -8.58 11.48
C PHE A 385 -3.65 -9.85 10.70
N SER A 386 -4.62 -10.67 11.13
CA SER A 386 -5.21 -11.62 10.19
C SER A 386 -5.93 -10.81 9.11
N ARG A 387 -5.44 -10.92 7.88
CA ARG A 387 -5.83 -10.06 6.75
C ARG A 387 -6.07 -10.93 5.54
N ILE A 388 -7.08 -10.55 4.76
CA ILE A 388 -7.34 -11.19 3.49
C ILE A 388 -6.93 -10.19 2.42
N VAL A 389 -6.14 -10.65 1.46
CA VAL A 389 -5.84 -9.93 0.22
C VAL A 389 -6.55 -10.65 -0.92
N CYS A 390 -7.41 -9.92 -1.63
CA CYS A 390 -8.09 -10.41 -2.82
C CYS A 390 -7.57 -9.67 -4.05
N ILE A 391 -7.38 -10.41 -5.14
CA ILE A 391 -7.09 -9.86 -6.46
C ILE A 391 -8.36 -10.06 -7.29
N TYR A 392 -8.97 -8.96 -7.73
CA TYR A 392 -10.06 -8.97 -8.70
C TYR A 392 -9.55 -8.47 -10.05
N GLN A 393 -10.10 -8.98 -11.14
CA GLN A 393 -9.83 -8.51 -12.49
C GLN A 393 -11.11 -7.96 -13.12
N LYS A 394 -11.01 -6.78 -13.72
CA LYS A 394 -12.10 -6.18 -14.50
C LYS A 394 -12.34 -6.97 -15.80
N VAL A 395 -13.61 -7.25 -16.09
CA VAL A 395 -14.05 -8.08 -17.24
C VAL A 395 -15.03 -7.39 -18.16
#